data_AF-A0A1I8CPK9-F1
#
_entry.id   AF-A0A1I8CPK9-F1
#
_cell.length_a   1.000
_cell.length_b   1.000
_cell.length_c   1.000
_cell.angle_alpha   90.00
_cell.angle_beta   90.00
_cell.angle_gamma   90.00
#
_symmetry.space_group_name_H-M   'P 1'
#
loop_
_entity.id
_entity.type
_entity.pdbx_description
1 polymer ?
#
loop_
_entity_poly.entity_id
_entity_poly.type
_entity_poly.pdbx_seq_one_letter_code
_entity_poly.pdbx_strand_id
1 'polypeptide(L)'
;MVKQLFDDDERNREREVDLQDMAIIRTPEDQIEHDHGITNYDFNAYVSRKIGYRRKIKDSRDAQCEAITYSVGKSDAASIIIVYFNEEPHVLIRMINSILDRTPDHLIHEILLIDDCSDLEERKPEMIVEYKQQYWSDKIRLLKTSKNEGLIRAKIFGAHKATGSNLVFLDSHCEVNIKWLEPLLERIKLDHKKVVCPIIDIIKSDTFEYVTSPICTGGFDFNLNFKWDYPVRSYLEKAENRIKELKSPTMAGGLFG
;
A
#
# COMPACT_ATOMS: atom_id res chain seq x y z
N MET A 1 31.12 -14.55 -15.27
CA MET A 1 29.90 -15.24 -15.75
C MET A 1 28.74 -14.72 -14.92
N VAL A 2 28.25 -13.52 -15.24
CA VAL A 2 27.14 -12.84 -14.53
C VAL A 2 26.17 -12.39 -15.62
N LYS A 3 25.25 -13.27 -15.97
CA LYS A 3 24.23 -13.03 -16.99
C LYS A 3 23.03 -13.90 -16.62
N GLN A 4 22.23 -13.46 -15.64
CA GLN A 4 20.84 -13.87 -15.37
C GLN A 4 20.27 -13.24 -14.08
N LEU A 5 20.58 -11.97 -13.81
CA LEU A 5 19.78 -11.20 -12.87
C LEU A 5 19.07 -10.15 -13.73
N PHE A 6 17.74 -10.20 -13.71
CA PHE A 6 16.82 -9.18 -14.23
C PHE A 6 16.51 -9.25 -15.73
N ASP A 7 15.52 -10.08 -16.08
CA ASP A 7 14.55 -9.70 -17.11
C ASP A 7 13.52 -8.72 -16.48
N ASP A 8 14.03 -7.61 -15.92
CA ASP A 8 13.24 -6.67 -15.11
C ASP A 8 12.24 -5.89 -15.96
N ASP A 9 12.53 -5.67 -17.24
CA ASP A 9 11.64 -4.93 -18.14
C ASP A 9 10.28 -5.63 -18.31
N GLU A 10 10.25 -6.97 -18.38
CA GLU A 10 8.97 -7.69 -18.44
C GLU A 10 8.22 -7.64 -17.11
N ARG A 11 8.92 -7.79 -15.98
CA ARG A 11 8.32 -7.71 -14.63
C ARG A 11 7.80 -6.31 -14.31
N ASN A 12 8.33 -5.30 -14.98
CA ASN A 12 7.97 -3.91 -14.78
C ASN A 12 6.86 -3.39 -15.72
N ARG A 13 6.29 -4.26 -16.57
CA ARG A 13 5.11 -3.95 -17.37
C ARG A 13 3.84 -4.23 -16.57
N GLU A 14 2.87 -3.33 -16.69
CA GLU A 14 1.54 -3.61 -16.14
C GLU A 14 0.88 -4.75 -16.93
N ARG A 15 0.58 -5.85 -16.25
CA ARG A 15 -0.03 -7.04 -16.84
C ARG A 15 -1.28 -7.47 -16.11
N GLU A 16 -2.17 -8.10 -16.87
CA GLU A 16 -3.25 -8.91 -16.31
C GLU A 16 -2.66 -10.27 -15.95
N VAL A 17 -2.97 -10.75 -14.74
CA VAL A 17 -2.31 -11.90 -14.14
C VAL A 17 -3.34 -12.94 -13.76
N ASP A 18 -3.17 -14.17 -14.25
CA ASP A 18 -3.92 -15.31 -13.76
C ASP A 18 -3.30 -15.79 -12.44
N LEU A 19 -3.89 -15.35 -11.33
CA LEU A 19 -3.41 -15.66 -9.99
C LEU A 19 -3.62 -17.14 -9.62
N GLN A 20 -4.63 -17.80 -10.19
CA GLN A 20 -4.90 -19.21 -9.92
C GLN A 20 -3.80 -20.07 -10.52
N ASP A 21 -3.39 -19.80 -11.76
CA ASP A 21 -2.28 -20.51 -12.40
C ASP A 21 -0.94 -20.26 -11.69
N MET A 22 -0.69 -19.02 -11.24
CA MET A 22 0.56 -18.67 -10.56
C MET A 22 0.75 -19.35 -9.21
N ALA A 23 -0.35 -19.63 -8.50
CA ALA A 23 -0.35 -20.32 -7.21
C ALA A 23 -0.09 -21.83 -7.32
N ILE A 24 -0.13 -22.41 -8.53
CA ILE A 24 0.14 -23.83 -8.74
C ILE A 24 1.64 -24.10 -8.56
N ILE A 25 1.96 -24.96 -7.59
CA ILE A 25 3.29 -25.51 -7.35
C ILE A 25 3.51 -26.68 -8.31
N ARG A 26 4.49 -26.57 -9.21
CA ARG A 26 4.73 -27.57 -10.27
C ARG A 26 6.01 -28.37 -10.03
N THR A 27 7.01 -27.78 -9.38
CA THR A 27 8.31 -28.42 -9.12
C THR A 27 8.67 -28.42 -7.63
N PRO A 28 9.64 -29.26 -7.20
CA PRO A 28 10.17 -29.19 -5.84
C PRO A 28 10.78 -27.83 -5.50
N GLU A 29 11.40 -27.15 -6.46
CA GLU A 29 11.96 -25.81 -6.28
C GLU A 29 10.86 -24.78 -6.01
N ASP A 30 9.72 -24.87 -6.70
CA ASP A 30 8.55 -24.03 -6.43
C ASP A 30 8.05 -24.20 -4.98
N GLN A 31 8.04 -25.44 -4.48
CA GLN A 31 7.63 -25.73 -3.11
C GLN A 31 8.60 -25.11 -2.10
N ILE A 32 9.90 -25.17 -2.37
CA ILE A 32 10.92 -24.56 -1.51
C ILE A 32 10.74 -23.03 -1.46
N GLU A 33 10.52 -22.38 -2.62
CA GLU A 33 10.28 -20.93 -2.65
C GLU A 33 8.97 -20.53 -1.95
N HIS A 34 7.92 -21.33 -2.11
CA HIS A 34 6.66 -21.15 -1.40
C HIS A 34 6.85 -21.21 0.12
N ASP A 35 7.47 -22.29 0.62
CA ASP A 35 7.63 -22.53 2.05
C ASP A 35 8.58 -21.51 2.70
N HIS A 36 9.60 -21.09 1.94
CA HIS A 36 10.48 -19.99 2.33
C HIS A 36 9.71 -18.68 2.49
N GLY A 37 8.81 -18.39 1.54
CA GLY A 37 7.92 -17.24 1.59
C GLY A 37 7.05 -17.21 2.84
N ILE A 38 6.35 -18.32 3.09
CA ILE A 38 5.46 -18.45 4.25
C ILE A 38 6.25 -18.30 5.55
N THR A 39 7.43 -18.92 5.66
CA THR A 39 8.23 -18.91 6.90
C THR A 39 8.82 -17.54 7.22
N ASN A 40 9.21 -16.75 6.21
CA ASN A 40 9.94 -15.50 6.42
C ASN A 40 9.07 -14.24 6.33
N TYR A 41 7.89 -14.33 5.71
CA TYR A 41 7.03 -13.19 5.42
C TYR A 41 5.55 -13.41 5.77
N ASP A 42 5.16 -14.62 6.22
CA ASP A 42 3.76 -14.98 6.54
C ASP A 42 2.78 -14.91 5.34
N PHE A 43 3.30 -14.86 4.12
CA PHE A 43 2.51 -14.90 2.88
C PHE A 43 3.25 -15.60 1.73
N ASN A 44 2.54 -15.89 0.66
CA ASN A 44 3.05 -16.60 -0.52
C ASN A 44 3.99 -15.70 -1.36
N ALA A 45 5.23 -15.52 -0.91
CA ALA A 45 6.24 -14.72 -1.61
C ALA A 45 6.56 -15.28 -3.01
N TYR A 46 6.40 -16.59 -3.22
CA TYR A 46 6.54 -17.21 -4.53
C TYR A 46 5.56 -16.63 -5.56
N VAL A 47 4.27 -16.55 -5.21
CA VAL A 47 3.26 -15.90 -6.06
C VAL A 47 3.55 -14.41 -6.22
N SER A 48 3.91 -13.70 -5.14
CA SER A 48 4.30 -12.29 -5.21
C SER A 48 5.40 -12.04 -6.26
N ARG A 49 6.48 -12.82 -6.22
CA ARG A 49 7.62 -12.70 -7.14
C ARG A 49 7.21 -12.97 -8.58
N LYS A 50 6.35 -13.98 -8.80
CA LYS A 50 5.79 -14.29 -10.12
C LYS A 50 4.93 -13.16 -10.69
N ILE A 51 4.19 -12.44 -9.86
CA ILE A 51 3.39 -11.27 -10.28
C ILE A 51 4.28 -10.13 -10.80
N GLY A 52 5.53 -10.01 -10.36
CA GLY A 52 6.50 -9.01 -10.85
C GLY A 52 6.49 -7.73 -10.01
N TYR A 53 6.56 -6.55 -10.62
CA TYR A 53 6.53 -5.26 -9.91
C TYR A 53 5.33 -4.39 -10.27
N ARG A 54 4.59 -4.74 -11.32
CA ARG A 54 3.35 -4.08 -11.72
C ARG A 54 2.29 -5.12 -12.10
N ARG A 55 1.04 -4.86 -11.72
CA ARG A 55 -0.13 -5.62 -12.17
C ARG A 55 -1.36 -4.72 -12.20
N LYS A 56 -2.33 -5.11 -13.02
CA LYS A 56 -3.68 -4.56 -12.94
C LYS A 56 -4.38 -5.11 -11.71
N ILE A 57 -5.06 -4.23 -10.98
CA ILE A 57 -6.00 -4.60 -9.93
C ILE A 57 -7.39 -4.12 -10.34
N LYS A 58 -8.42 -4.75 -9.79
CA LYS A 58 -9.81 -4.37 -10.02
C LYS A 58 -10.07 -2.97 -9.47
N ASP A 59 -10.78 -2.13 -10.22
CA ASP A 59 -11.39 -0.93 -9.66
C ASP A 59 -12.53 -1.33 -8.71
N SER A 60 -12.30 -1.14 -7.41
CA SER A 60 -13.21 -1.56 -6.35
C SER A 60 -14.18 -0.48 -5.92
N ARG A 61 -14.07 0.73 -6.48
CA ARG A 61 -14.90 1.86 -6.11
C ARG A 61 -16.34 1.66 -6.58
N ASP A 62 -17.29 2.32 -5.91
CA ASP A 62 -18.64 2.46 -6.44
C ASP A 62 -18.58 3.24 -7.76
N ALA A 63 -19.34 2.82 -8.77
CA ALA A 63 -19.36 3.45 -10.09
C ALA A 63 -19.67 4.96 -10.03
N GLN A 64 -20.40 5.41 -9.00
CA GLN A 64 -20.68 6.82 -8.77
C GLN A 64 -19.43 7.64 -8.40
N CYS A 65 -18.38 7.02 -7.86
CA CYS A 65 -17.11 7.68 -7.55
C CYS A 65 -16.36 8.12 -8.81
N GLU A 66 -16.58 7.45 -9.95
CA GLU A 66 -15.90 7.79 -11.21
C GLU A 66 -16.25 9.21 -11.69
N ALA A 67 -17.50 9.60 -11.50
CA ALA A 67 -18.06 10.90 -11.88
C ALA A 67 -17.65 12.04 -10.93
N ILE A 68 -17.01 11.75 -9.79
CA ILE A 68 -16.59 12.78 -8.84
C ILE A 68 -15.30 13.45 -9.33
N THR A 69 -15.35 14.78 -9.34
CA THR A 69 -14.19 15.65 -9.60
C THR A 69 -13.72 16.28 -8.30
N TYR A 70 -12.42 16.19 -8.04
CA TYR A 70 -11.80 16.74 -6.85
C TYR A 70 -11.12 18.09 -7.17
N SER A 71 -11.20 19.04 -6.25
CA SER A 71 -10.64 20.39 -6.36
C SER A 71 -9.19 20.48 -5.85
N VAL A 72 -8.58 19.36 -5.49
CA VAL A 72 -7.20 19.28 -4.99
C VAL A 72 -6.19 19.66 -6.08
N GLY A 73 -5.15 20.38 -5.67
CA GLY A 73 -4.08 20.80 -6.56
C GLY A 73 -2.70 20.60 -5.93
N LYS A 74 -1.67 21.14 -6.58
CA LYS A 74 -0.27 21.01 -6.14
C LYS A 74 -0.03 21.51 -4.71
N SER A 75 -0.76 22.53 -4.25
CA SER A 75 -0.66 23.04 -2.88
C SER A 75 -1.18 22.05 -1.83
N ASP A 76 -1.97 21.06 -2.24
CA ASP A 76 -2.56 20.04 -1.38
C ASP A 76 -1.72 18.75 -1.36
N ALA A 77 -0.56 18.73 -2.02
CA ALA A 77 0.31 17.56 -2.14
C ALA A 77 0.73 16.98 -0.77
N ALA A 78 0.92 15.66 -0.73
CA ALA A 78 1.25 14.93 0.50
C ALA A 78 2.64 14.29 0.47
N SER A 79 3.27 14.24 1.65
CA SER A 79 4.37 13.33 1.94
C SER A 79 3.80 11.97 2.32
N ILE A 80 4.05 10.96 1.49
CA ILE A 80 3.61 9.59 1.73
C ILE A 80 4.70 8.88 2.54
N ILE A 81 4.37 8.37 3.71
CA ILE A 81 5.29 7.74 4.66
C ILE A 81 4.97 6.25 4.73
N ILE A 82 5.97 5.44 4.43
CA ILE A 82 5.89 3.98 4.42
C ILE A 82 7.00 3.45 5.30
N VAL A 83 6.61 2.85 6.41
CA VAL A 83 7.54 2.18 7.32
C VAL A 83 7.54 0.70 6.99
N TYR A 84 8.72 0.11 6.89
CA TYR A 84 8.88 -1.32 6.77
C TYR A 84 9.94 -1.81 7.73
N PHE A 85 9.68 -2.96 8.33
CA PHE A 85 10.70 -3.77 8.98
C PHE A 85 10.61 -5.11 8.29
N ASN A 86 11.69 -5.54 7.67
CA ASN A 86 11.74 -6.90 7.18
C ASN A 86 10.60 -7.22 6.16
N GLU A 87 10.36 -6.35 5.18
CA GLU A 87 9.34 -6.56 4.13
C GLU A 87 9.90 -7.26 2.88
N GLU A 88 9.08 -8.03 2.17
CA GLU A 88 9.52 -8.67 0.91
C GLU A 88 9.74 -7.62 -0.20
N PRO A 89 10.90 -7.62 -0.88
CA PRO A 89 11.24 -6.57 -1.84
C PRO A 89 10.27 -6.40 -3.02
N HIS A 90 9.73 -7.48 -3.59
CA HIS A 90 8.81 -7.36 -4.73
C HIS A 90 7.49 -6.74 -4.29
N VAL A 91 6.98 -7.10 -3.11
CA VAL A 91 5.78 -6.46 -2.53
C VAL A 91 6.01 -4.97 -2.31
N LEU A 92 7.13 -4.60 -1.69
CA LEU A 92 7.43 -3.19 -1.41
C LEU A 92 7.60 -2.39 -2.72
N ILE A 93 8.34 -2.93 -3.71
CA ILE A 93 8.51 -2.28 -5.01
C ILE A 93 7.15 -2.13 -5.72
N ARG A 94 6.31 -3.18 -5.70
CA ARG A 94 4.97 -3.17 -6.30
C ARG A 94 4.07 -2.13 -5.68
N MET A 95 4.13 -1.97 -4.35
CA MET A 95 3.43 -0.92 -3.64
C MET A 95 3.83 0.47 -4.15
N ILE A 96 5.12 0.77 -4.23
CA ILE A 96 5.60 2.09 -4.69
C ILE A 96 5.23 2.34 -6.14
N ASN A 97 5.40 1.34 -7.01
CA ASN A 97 4.95 1.46 -8.39
C ASN A 97 3.44 1.72 -8.47
N SER A 98 2.62 1.05 -7.65
CA SER A 98 1.17 1.30 -7.64
C SER A 98 0.83 2.75 -7.27
N ILE A 99 1.59 3.36 -6.35
CA ILE A 99 1.43 4.77 -5.97
C ILE A 99 1.82 5.68 -7.12
N LEU A 100 2.98 5.46 -7.73
CA LEU A 100 3.47 6.27 -8.85
C LEU A 100 2.54 6.18 -10.07
N ASP A 101 2.01 5.00 -10.37
CA ASP A 101 1.21 4.75 -11.57
C ASP A 101 -0.22 5.28 -11.42
N ARG A 102 -0.78 5.34 -10.19
CA ARG A 102 -2.20 5.68 -9.94
C ARG A 102 -2.42 6.99 -9.20
N THR A 103 -1.37 7.78 -9.02
CA THR A 103 -1.45 9.09 -8.36
C THR A 103 -0.90 10.16 -9.29
N PRO A 104 -1.62 11.27 -9.52
CA PRO A 104 -1.08 12.40 -10.27
C PRO A 104 0.21 12.93 -9.63
N ASP A 105 1.29 13.05 -10.42
CA ASP A 105 2.63 13.41 -9.91
C ASP A 105 2.65 14.69 -9.06
N HIS A 106 1.82 15.68 -9.40
CA HIS A 106 1.76 16.95 -8.68
C HIS A 106 1.13 16.86 -7.28
N LEU A 107 0.46 15.75 -6.94
CA LEU A 107 -0.07 15.48 -5.60
C LEU A 107 0.90 14.69 -4.73
N ILE A 108 1.95 14.11 -5.33
CA ILE A 108 3.06 13.50 -4.60
C ILE A 108 4.11 14.58 -4.35
N HIS A 109 4.22 15.02 -3.10
CA HIS A 109 5.31 15.89 -2.67
C HIS A 109 6.61 15.09 -2.55
N GLU A 110 6.56 13.98 -1.82
CA GLU A 110 7.65 13.02 -1.66
C GLU A 110 7.10 11.68 -1.13
N ILE A 111 7.89 10.61 -1.29
CA ILE A 111 7.61 9.30 -0.69
C ILE A 111 8.79 8.93 0.20
N LEU A 112 8.57 8.80 1.50
CA LEU A 112 9.58 8.40 2.48
C LEU A 112 9.44 6.90 2.75
N LEU A 113 10.44 6.14 2.31
CA LEU A 113 10.57 4.71 2.60
C LEU A 113 11.50 4.55 3.79
N ILE A 114 10.97 4.09 4.92
CA ILE A 114 11.66 4.05 6.20
C ILE A 114 11.92 2.61 6.58
N ASP A 115 13.18 2.21 6.44
CA ASP A 115 13.69 0.95 6.99
C ASP A 115 13.83 1.08 8.51
N ASP A 116 12.99 0.37 9.26
CA ASP A 116 13.06 0.32 10.73
C ASP A 116 14.15 -0.65 11.22
N CYS A 117 15.35 -0.50 10.66
CA CYS A 117 16.53 -1.32 10.95
C CYS A 117 16.32 -2.82 10.70
N SER A 118 15.84 -3.16 9.50
CA SER A 118 15.77 -4.55 8.99
C SER A 118 17.11 -5.27 9.14
N ASP A 119 17.05 -6.53 9.56
CA ASP A 119 18.18 -7.32 10.04
C ASP A 119 18.38 -8.68 9.32
N LEU A 120 17.53 -9.01 8.32
CA LEU A 120 17.68 -10.23 7.53
C LEU A 120 18.51 -10.00 6.27
N GLU A 121 19.64 -10.70 6.15
CA GLU A 121 20.54 -10.66 4.96
C GLU A 121 19.81 -11.05 3.66
N GLU A 122 18.80 -11.92 3.75
CA GLU A 122 18.04 -12.43 2.59
C GLU A 122 17.10 -11.39 1.95
N ARG A 123 16.91 -10.24 2.59
CA ARG A 123 16.04 -9.14 2.10
C ARG A 123 16.64 -8.37 0.95
N LYS A 124 17.93 -8.56 0.63
CA LYS A 124 18.65 -7.88 -0.45
C LYS A 124 18.28 -6.39 -0.53
N PRO A 125 18.53 -5.58 0.52
CA PRO A 125 18.21 -4.15 0.50
C PRO A 125 18.83 -3.44 -0.72
N GLU A 126 19.90 -3.99 -1.26
CA GLU A 126 20.51 -3.58 -2.53
C GLU A 126 19.52 -3.60 -3.69
N MET A 127 18.60 -4.58 -3.74
CA MET A 127 17.57 -4.68 -4.78
C MET A 127 16.67 -3.44 -4.82
N ILE A 128 16.23 -2.93 -3.67
CA ILE A 128 15.39 -1.72 -3.59
C ILE A 128 16.21 -0.49 -4.02
N VAL A 129 17.49 -0.44 -3.61
CA VAL A 129 18.40 0.66 -3.95
C VAL A 129 18.69 0.69 -5.46
N GLU A 130 19.03 -0.45 -6.04
CA GLU A 130 19.28 -0.64 -7.48
C GLU A 130 18.03 -0.30 -8.29
N TYR A 131 16.88 -0.87 -7.91
CA TYR A 131 15.61 -0.61 -8.57
C TYR A 131 15.24 0.89 -8.51
N LYS A 132 15.44 1.54 -7.35
CA LYS A 132 15.24 2.97 -7.20
C LYS A 132 16.10 3.76 -8.19
N GLN A 133 17.41 3.46 -8.25
CA GLN A 133 18.36 4.18 -9.10
C GLN A 133 17.99 4.11 -10.58
N GLN A 134 17.36 3.00 -10.99
CA GLN A 134 16.99 2.77 -12.39
C GLN A 134 15.61 3.32 -12.75
N TYR A 135 14.60 3.17 -11.89
CA TYR A 135 13.19 3.38 -12.29
C TYR A 135 12.44 4.46 -11.50
N TRP A 136 12.94 4.90 -10.35
CA TRP A 136 12.22 5.83 -9.48
C TRP A 136 12.77 7.24 -9.54
N SER A 137 11.89 8.23 -9.35
CA SER A 137 12.28 9.64 -9.30
C SER A 137 12.92 10.02 -7.96
N ASP A 138 13.55 11.19 -7.92
CA ASP A 138 14.17 11.75 -6.71
C ASP A 138 13.15 12.11 -5.61
N LYS A 139 11.85 12.05 -5.90
CA LYS A 139 10.80 12.20 -4.88
C LYS A 139 10.78 11.05 -3.88
N ILE A 140 11.35 9.90 -4.23
CA ILE A 140 11.42 8.75 -3.33
C ILE A 140 12.71 8.83 -2.51
N ARG A 141 12.59 8.84 -1.19
CA ARG A 141 13.69 8.96 -0.24
C ARG A 141 13.76 7.69 0.61
N LEU A 142 14.88 6.99 0.52
CA LEU A 142 15.16 5.85 1.39
C LEU A 142 15.83 6.37 2.66
N LEU A 143 15.21 6.09 3.81
CA LEU A 143 15.69 6.45 5.13
C LEU A 143 15.79 5.19 5.98
N LYS A 144 16.69 5.21 6.97
CA LYS A 144 16.90 4.10 7.89
C LYS A 144 16.98 4.61 9.33
N THR A 145 16.33 3.93 10.26
CA THR A 145 16.47 4.18 11.70
C THR A 145 17.79 3.58 12.21
N SER A 146 18.33 4.11 13.31
CA SER A 146 19.62 3.63 13.85
C SER A 146 19.52 2.28 14.57
N LYS A 147 18.30 1.87 14.93
CA LYS A 147 17.93 0.62 15.58
C LYS A 147 16.46 0.35 15.29
N ASN A 148 15.98 -0.86 15.55
CA ASN A 148 14.56 -1.18 15.46
C ASN A 148 13.80 -0.37 16.53
N GLU A 149 13.05 0.64 16.08
CA GLU A 149 12.28 1.54 16.92
C GLU A 149 10.84 1.04 17.13
N GLY A 150 10.35 0.15 16.27
CA GLY A 150 8.97 -0.29 16.21
C GLY A 150 8.09 0.70 15.43
N LEU A 151 6.99 0.18 14.89
CA LEU A 151 6.11 0.86 13.94
C LEU A 151 5.73 2.30 14.33
N ILE A 152 5.33 2.52 15.58
CA ILE A 152 4.87 3.84 16.05
C ILE A 152 6.00 4.87 16.00
N ARG A 153 7.16 4.53 16.57
CA ARG A 153 8.31 5.46 16.62
C ARG A 153 8.91 5.66 15.22
N ALA A 154 8.89 4.64 14.38
CA ALA A 154 9.30 4.77 12.99
C ALA A 154 8.34 5.67 12.17
N LYS A 155 7.02 5.59 12.38
CA LYS A 155 6.05 6.54 11.77
C LYS A 155 6.32 7.97 12.24
N ILE A 156 6.60 8.17 13.53
CA ILE A 156 6.98 9.49 14.09
C ILE A 156 8.29 9.99 13.47
N PHE A 157 9.31 9.13 13.34
CA PHE A 157 10.57 9.47 12.67
C PHE A 157 10.31 9.95 11.22
N GLY A 158 9.45 9.23 10.49
CA GLY A 158 9.02 9.64 9.14
C GLY A 158 8.34 10.99 9.10
N ALA A 159 7.39 11.23 10.01
CA ALA A 159 6.67 12.49 10.11
C ALA A 159 7.61 13.68 10.36
N HIS A 160 8.65 13.51 11.17
CA HIS A 160 9.67 14.55 11.41
C HIS A 160 10.59 14.81 10.22
N LYS A 161 10.72 13.85 9.29
CA LYS A 161 11.56 13.97 8.08
C LYS A 161 10.79 14.44 6.85
N ALA A 162 9.46 14.35 6.90
CA ALA A 162 8.56 14.83 5.87
C ALA A 162 8.54 16.36 5.83
N THR A 163 8.36 16.89 4.62
CA THR A 163 8.38 18.32 4.32
C THR A 163 7.11 18.82 3.63
N GLY A 164 6.20 17.91 3.27
CA GLY A 164 4.89 18.22 2.69
C GLY A 164 3.91 18.74 3.73
N SER A 165 2.86 19.43 3.26
CA SER A 165 1.83 20.02 4.12
C SER A 165 0.84 18.99 4.67
N ASN A 166 0.64 17.90 3.95
CA ASN A 166 -0.21 16.78 4.35
C ASN A 166 0.67 15.53 4.50
N LEU A 167 0.38 14.70 5.50
CA LEU A 167 1.06 13.42 5.72
C LEU A 167 0.09 12.29 5.40
N VAL A 168 0.54 11.28 4.66
CA VAL A 168 -0.26 10.06 4.43
C VAL A 168 0.58 8.86 4.79
N PHE A 169 0.09 8.05 5.71
CA PHE A 169 0.73 6.82 6.15
C PHE A 169 0.14 5.63 5.40
N LEU A 170 0.99 4.73 4.95
CA LEU A 170 0.61 3.44 4.37
C LEU A 170 1.49 2.33 4.97
N ASP A 171 0.93 1.12 5.07
CA ASP A 171 1.69 -0.08 5.43
C ASP A 171 2.47 -0.58 4.21
N SER A 172 3.57 -1.30 4.43
CA SER A 172 4.56 -1.66 3.40
C SER A 172 4.16 -2.73 2.37
N HIS A 173 2.91 -3.20 2.44
CA HIS A 173 2.35 -4.29 1.63
C HIS A 173 0.95 -3.95 1.12
N CYS A 174 0.78 -2.76 0.55
CA CYS A 174 -0.47 -2.30 -0.05
C CYS A 174 -0.37 -2.17 -1.57
N GLU A 175 -1.51 -2.21 -2.26
CA GLU A 175 -1.63 -1.75 -3.64
C GLU A 175 -2.76 -0.72 -3.72
N VAL A 176 -2.44 0.51 -4.11
CA VAL A 176 -3.42 1.59 -4.13
C VAL A 176 -4.32 1.50 -5.36
N ASN A 177 -5.57 1.92 -5.21
CA ASN A 177 -6.55 1.94 -6.30
C ASN A 177 -6.54 3.29 -7.04
N ILE A 178 -7.31 3.39 -8.12
CA ILE A 178 -7.42 4.58 -8.96
C ILE A 178 -8.09 5.72 -8.17
N LYS A 179 -7.52 6.93 -8.23
CA LYS A 179 -7.95 8.11 -7.46
C LYS A 179 -8.09 7.86 -5.95
N TRP A 180 -7.14 7.12 -5.35
CA TRP A 180 -7.18 6.82 -3.91
C TRP A 180 -6.83 8.03 -3.04
N LEU A 181 -6.00 8.95 -3.53
CA LEU A 181 -5.41 10.04 -2.74
C LEU A 181 -6.28 11.31 -2.78
N GLU A 182 -6.81 11.65 -3.95
CA GLU A 182 -7.61 12.86 -4.19
C GLU A 182 -8.81 12.99 -3.23
N PRO A 183 -9.62 11.93 -3.00
CA PRO A 183 -10.72 12.01 -2.05
C PRO A 183 -10.24 12.29 -0.62
N LEU A 184 -9.09 11.73 -0.22
CA LEU A 184 -8.52 11.92 1.12
C LEU A 184 -8.07 13.38 1.30
N LEU A 185 -7.27 13.88 0.34
CA LEU A 185 -6.76 15.25 0.36
C LEU A 185 -7.88 16.29 0.28
N GLU A 186 -8.95 16.05 -0.48
CA GLU A 186 -10.11 16.94 -0.53
C GLU A 186 -10.71 17.13 0.87
N ARG A 187 -10.82 16.04 1.64
CA ARG A 187 -11.42 16.12 2.98
C ARG A 187 -10.53 16.85 3.97
N ILE A 188 -9.22 16.68 3.88
CA ILE A 188 -8.24 17.43 4.68
C ILE A 188 -8.25 18.91 4.29
N LYS A 189 -8.28 19.22 2.99
CA LYS A 189 -8.37 20.59 2.46
C LYS A 189 -9.62 21.33 2.95
N LEU A 190 -10.76 20.63 3.00
CA LEU A 190 -12.01 21.21 3.48
C LEU A 190 -11.98 21.48 4.99
N ASP A 191 -11.26 20.68 5.77
CA ASP A 191 -11.10 20.86 7.21
C ASP A 191 -9.83 20.13 7.71
N HIS A 192 -8.77 20.91 7.96
CA HIS A 192 -7.47 20.41 8.40
C HIS A 192 -7.48 19.73 9.77
N LYS A 193 -8.60 19.74 10.49
CA LYS A 193 -8.76 19.01 11.77
C LYS A 193 -9.23 17.58 11.57
N LYS A 194 -9.56 17.17 10.35
CA LYS A 194 -9.98 15.80 10.04
C LYS A 194 -8.78 14.91 9.82
N VAL A 195 -8.83 13.73 10.43
CA VAL A 195 -8.02 12.57 10.05
C VAL A 195 -8.90 11.69 9.17
N VAL A 196 -8.36 11.25 8.04
CA VAL A 196 -9.11 10.51 7.03
C VAL A 196 -8.50 9.15 6.78
N CYS A 197 -9.35 8.16 6.57
CA CYS A 197 -8.91 6.78 6.32
C CYS A 197 -9.58 6.28 5.04
N PRO A 198 -8.85 5.57 4.17
CA PRO A 198 -9.46 4.89 3.04
C PRO A 198 -10.28 3.69 3.53
N ILE A 199 -11.18 3.19 2.66
CA ILE A 199 -11.68 1.81 2.79
C ILE A 199 -10.51 0.89 2.44
N ILE A 200 -10.27 -0.11 3.27
CA ILE A 200 -9.15 -1.04 3.11
C ILE A 200 -9.67 -2.33 2.49
N ASP A 201 -9.34 -2.53 1.23
CA ASP A 201 -9.56 -3.79 0.50
C ASP A 201 -8.58 -4.87 0.94
N ILE A 202 -8.88 -6.12 0.61
CA ILE A 202 -8.12 -7.29 1.05
C ILE A 202 -7.29 -7.82 -0.11
N ILE A 203 -5.98 -7.95 0.09
CA ILE A 203 -5.12 -8.78 -0.77
C ILE A 203 -4.90 -10.09 -0.02
N LYS A 204 -5.37 -11.21 -0.58
CA LYS A 204 -5.20 -12.51 0.08
C LYS A 204 -3.72 -12.90 0.15
N SER A 205 -3.25 -13.34 1.30
CA SER A 205 -1.83 -13.70 1.52
C SER A 205 -1.38 -14.94 0.74
N ASP A 206 -2.31 -15.83 0.38
CA ASP A 206 -2.03 -17.09 -0.31
C ASP A 206 -1.95 -16.94 -1.84
N THR A 207 -2.84 -16.15 -2.41
CA THR A 207 -3.12 -16.08 -3.85
C THR A 207 -2.88 -14.68 -4.42
N PHE A 208 -2.70 -13.68 -3.56
CA PHE A 208 -2.64 -12.26 -3.93
C PHE A 208 -3.91 -11.75 -4.62
N GLU A 209 -5.03 -12.45 -4.50
CA GLU A 209 -6.33 -12.01 -5.04
C GLU A 209 -6.75 -10.69 -4.38
N TYR A 210 -7.10 -9.70 -5.19
CA TYR A 210 -7.59 -8.41 -4.73
C TYR A 210 -9.11 -8.47 -4.55
N VAL A 211 -9.56 -8.46 -3.30
CA VAL A 211 -10.96 -8.60 -2.90
C VAL A 211 -11.48 -7.29 -2.32
N THR A 212 -12.57 -6.80 -2.90
CA THR A 212 -13.25 -5.58 -2.43
C THR A 212 -13.82 -5.77 -1.02
N SER A 213 -13.53 -4.83 -0.14
CA SER A 213 -14.07 -4.77 1.22
C SER A 213 -15.42 -4.06 1.23
N PRO A 214 -16.39 -4.55 2.02
CA PRO A 214 -17.63 -3.81 2.24
C PRO A 214 -17.38 -2.52 3.04
N ILE A 215 -18.23 -1.52 2.83
CA ILE A 215 -18.19 -0.26 3.60
C ILE A 215 -18.32 -0.57 5.10
N CYS A 216 -17.35 -0.11 5.88
CA CYS A 216 -17.24 -0.37 7.30
C CYS A 216 -16.70 0.83 8.08
N THR A 217 -16.90 0.80 9.39
CA THR A 217 -16.30 1.70 10.38
C THR A 217 -15.47 0.90 11.38
N GLY A 218 -14.49 1.56 11.99
CA GLY A 218 -13.75 1.02 13.11
C GLY A 218 -14.53 1.10 14.42
N GLY A 219 -14.51 0.02 15.18
CA GLY A 219 -14.94 -0.06 16.57
C GLY A 219 -13.90 -0.77 17.43
N PHE A 220 -14.25 -1.01 18.69
CA PHE A 220 -13.46 -1.85 19.58
C PHE A 220 -14.37 -2.62 20.55
N ASP A 221 -13.91 -3.78 21.02
CA ASP A 221 -14.57 -4.51 22.10
C ASP A 221 -14.10 -4.00 23.48
N PHE A 222 -14.68 -4.48 24.58
CA PHE A 222 -14.27 -4.06 25.93
C PHE A 222 -12.86 -4.52 26.33
N ASN A 223 -12.23 -5.41 25.56
CA ASN A 223 -10.83 -5.81 25.71
C ASN A 223 -9.89 -4.90 24.90
N LEU A 224 -10.42 -3.85 24.27
CA LEU A 224 -9.70 -2.90 23.41
C LEU A 224 -9.14 -3.53 22.12
N ASN A 225 -9.70 -4.65 21.67
CA ASN A 225 -9.38 -5.19 20.35
C ASN A 225 -10.14 -4.40 19.28
N PHE A 226 -9.42 -3.99 18.24
CA PHE A 226 -10.03 -3.38 17.07
C PHE A 226 -10.99 -4.35 16.37
N LYS A 227 -12.12 -3.84 15.88
CA LYS A 227 -13.07 -4.60 15.05
C LYS A 227 -13.65 -3.73 13.95
N TRP A 228 -14.15 -4.39 12.91
CA TRP A 228 -14.93 -3.77 11.85
C TRP A 228 -16.42 -3.85 12.17
N ASP A 229 -17.08 -2.69 12.23
CA ASP A 229 -18.53 -2.56 12.35
C ASP A 229 -19.12 -2.13 10.99
N TYR A 230 -20.27 -2.69 10.63
CA TYR A 230 -20.89 -2.47 9.32
C TYR A 230 -22.18 -1.65 9.44
N PRO A 231 -22.40 -0.64 8.58
CA PRO A 231 -23.68 0.04 8.50
C PRO A 231 -24.82 -0.94 8.24
N VAL A 232 -26.00 -0.64 8.79
CA VAL A 232 -27.22 -1.41 8.47
C VAL A 232 -27.49 -1.35 6.97
N ARG A 233 -28.00 -2.44 6.39
CA ARG A 233 -28.20 -2.56 4.93
C ARG A 233 -29.02 -1.41 4.32
N SER A 234 -30.06 -0.96 5.03
CA SER A 234 -30.91 0.18 4.60
C SER A 234 -30.17 1.51 4.52
N TYR A 235 -29.03 1.66 5.20
CA TYR A 235 -28.18 2.84 5.06
C TYR A 235 -27.60 2.91 3.63
N LEU A 236 -27.17 1.79 3.06
CA LEU A 236 -26.52 1.74 1.75
C LEU A 236 -27.51 1.73 0.56
N GLU A 237 -28.80 1.62 0.84
CA GLU A 237 -29.86 1.75 -0.18
C GLU A 237 -29.91 3.18 -0.76
N LYS A 238 -29.55 4.18 0.06
CA LYS A 238 -29.40 5.56 -0.42
C LYS A 238 -28.10 5.69 -1.20
N ALA A 239 -28.20 6.02 -2.48
CA ALA A 239 -27.04 6.13 -3.38
C ALA A 239 -25.94 7.07 -2.86
N GLU A 240 -26.33 8.22 -2.29
CA GLU A 240 -25.41 9.18 -1.66
C GLU A 240 -24.56 8.56 -0.53
N ASN A 241 -25.08 7.56 0.17
CA ASN A 241 -24.39 6.93 1.30
C ASN A 241 -23.26 5.99 0.88
N ARG A 242 -23.20 5.61 -0.41
CA ARG A 242 -22.15 4.75 -0.95
C ARG A 242 -20.86 5.51 -1.30
N ILE A 243 -20.97 6.83 -1.49
CA ILE A 243 -19.86 7.68 -1.94
C ILE A 243 -19.47 8.76 -0.92
N LYS A 244 -20.36 9.10 0.01
CA LYS A 244 -20.06 10.09 1.05
C LYS A 244 -19.14 9.50 2.11
N GLU A 245 -18.44 10.39 2.80
CA GLU A 245 -17.60 10.03 3.94
C GLU A 245 -18.42 9.45 5.09
N LEU A 246 -17.83 8.49 5.79
CA LEU A 246 -18.42 7.85 6.96
C LEU A 246 -17.65 8.24 8.21
N LYS A 247 -18.36 8.70 9.24
CA LYS A 247 -17.75 8.96 10.55
C LYS A 247 -17.46 7.63 11.23
N SER A 248 -16.21 7.45 11.63
CA SER A 248 -15.74 6.24 12.28
C SER A 248 -15.32 6.52 13.72
N PRO A 249 -15.80 5.77 14.73
CA PRO A 249 -15.35 5.90 16.11
C PRO A 249 -13.86 5.68 16.30
N THR A 250 -13.29 4.71 15.58
CA THR A 250 -11.85 4.40 15.59
C THR A 250 -11.34 4.18 14.16
N MET A 251 -10.02 3.99 14.02
CA MET A 251 -9.37 3.61 12.76
C MET A 251 -8.45 2.43 13.01
N ALA A 252 -8.17 1.62 11.98
CA ALA A 252 -7.22 0.51 12.08
C ALA A 252 -5.79 1.00 12.38
N GLY A 253 -5.42 2.21 11.92
CA GLY A 253 -4.16 2.88 12.24
C GLY A 253 -2.97 2.55 11.32
N GLY A 254 -3.14 1.61 10.39
CA GLY A 254 -2.16 1.34 9.33
C GLY A 254 -2.13 2.46 8.30
N LEU A 255 -3.30 2.75 7.69
CA LEU A 255 -3.46 3.67 6.58
C LEU A 255 -4.33 4.88 6.96
N PHE A 256 -3.77 6.09 6.92
CA PHE A 256 -4.51 7.33 7.20
C PHE A 256 -3.76 8.58 6.72
N GLY A 257 -4.47 9.71 6.62
CA GLY A 257 -3.91 11.03 6.34
C GLY A 257 -4.54 12.15 7.16
#